data_AF-A0AAU9K3E3-F1
#
_entry.id   AF-A0AAU9K3E3-F1
#
_cell.length_a   1.000
_cell.length_b   1.000
_cell.length_c   1.000
_cell.angle_alpha   90.00
_cell.angle_beta   90.00
_cell.angle_gamma   90.00
#
_symmetry.space_group_name_H-M   'P 1'
#
loop_
_entity.id
_entity.type
_entity.pdbx_description
1 polymer ?
#
loop_
_entity_poly.entity_id
_entity_poly.type
_entity_poly.pdbx_seq_one_letter_code
_entity_poly.pdbx_strand_id
1 'polypeptide(L)'
;MLRYLLLLIIPVISKIKLGLHSDTKKTGSSRILEIPLKNSNNEAYSIALSIGTPPQHFELLLSTGNSSLSWIVSSTCFNCRMPVNAYDINKSTSYTSQGILGTLDNGYSTFTTLLSTDNFKFEDSSESVQYFWLFTQNLNYPGQIIEGVLDLGLNNLGYPLLLRNCIMIEL
;
A
#
# COMPACT_ATOMS: atom_id res chain seq x y z
N MET A 1 -33.75 -28.43 1.34
CA MET A 1 -32.80 -28.56 0.22
C MET A 1 -31.47 -27.98 0.68
N LEU A 2 -30.59 -28.84 1.19
CA LEU A 2 -29.29 -28.44 1.75
C LEU A 2 -28.30 -28.37 0.57
N ARG A 3 -27.95 -27.17 0.13
CA ARG A 3 -26.86 -26.98 -0.84
C ARG A 3 -25.55 -26.97 -0.07
N TYR A 4 -24.79 -28.04 -0.21
CA TYR A 4 -23.38 -28.11 0.19
C TYR A 4 -22.61 -27.06 -0.63
N LEU A 5 -22.22 -25.97 0.00
CA LEU A 5 -21.14 -25.13 -0.50
C LEU A 5 -19.85 -25.91 -0.23
N LEU A 6 -19.23 -26.43 -1.29
CA LEU A 6 -17.93 -27.05 -1.23
C LEU A 6 -16.93 -25.98 -0.75
N LEU A 7 -16.59 -25.97 0.54
CA LEU A 7 -15.47 -25.20 1.06
C LEU A 7 -14.21 -25.86 0.54
N LEU A 8 -13.73 -25.42 -0.63
CA LEU A 8 -12.34 -25.61 -1.00
C LEU A 8 -11.52 -24.78 -0.03
N ILE A 9 -11.04 -25.42 1.03
CA ILE A 9 -9.96 -24.90 1.86
C ILE A 9 -8.69 -25.00 1.00
N ILE A 10 -8.55 -24.09 0.04
CA ILE A 10 -7.25 -23.83 -0.57
C ILE A 10 -6.51 -23.03 0.51
N PRO A 11 -5.34 -23.48 1.01
CA PRO A 11 -4.45 -22.59 1.73
C PRO A 11 -3.98 -21.58 0.68
N VAL A 12 -4.71 -20.47 0.52
CA VAL A 12 -4.39 -19.47 -0.49
C VAL A 12 -3.18 -18.68 0.02
N ILE A 13 -1.99 -19.23 -0.19
CA ILE A 13 -0.76 -18.45 -0.21
C ILE A 13 -0.82 -17.68 -1.54
N SER A 14 -1.55 -16.56 -1.55
CA SER A 14 -1.51 -15.67 -2.71
C SER A 14 -0.14 -15.02 -2.75
N LYS A 15 0.50 -15.04 -3.92
CA LYS A 15 1.69 -14.25 -4.20
C LYS A 15 1.35 -13.24 -5.27
N ILE A 16 1.92 -12.04 -5.16
CA ILE A 16 1.89 -11.09 -6.27
C ILE A 16 3.22 -11.18 -7.02
N LYS A 17 3.14 -11.39 -8.33
CA LYS A 17 4.29 -11.26 -9.24
C LYS A 17 4.44 -9.80 -9.65
N LEU A 18 5.59 -9.22 -9.34
CA LEU A 18 6.00 -7.89 -9.78
C LEU A 18 7.06 -7.98 -10.88
N GLY A 19 6.78 -7.38 -12.04
CA GLY A 19 7.76 -7.23 -13.12
C GLY A 19 8.63 -5.98 -12.91
N LEU A 20 9.94 -6.15 -12.68
CA LEU A 20 10.90 -5.04 -12.70
C LEU A 20 11.49 -4.87 -14.10
N HIS A 21 11.00 -3.89 -14.87
CA HIS A 21 11.59 -3.56 -16.17
C HIS A 21 12.72 -2.54 -16.00
N SER A 22 13.97 -2.95 -16.29
CA SER A 22 15.10 -2.03 -16.39
C SER A 22 15.09 -1.36 -17.77
N ASP A 23 14.87 -0.05 -17.83
CA ASP A 23 14.86 0.76 -19.07
C ASP A 23 16.27 1.01 -19.66
N THR A 24 17.13 -0.01 -19.62
CA THR A 24 18.41 -0.01 -20.30
C THR A 24 18.37 -1.06 -21.40
N LYS A 25 18.32 -0.60 -22.66
CA LYS A 25 18.57 -1.41 -23.86
C LYS A 25 19.89 -2.17 -23.73
N LYS A 26 19.85 -3.36 -23.13
CA LYS A 26 20.83 -4.45 -23.23
C LYS A 26 20.12 -5.68 -22.67
N THR A 27 19.96 -6.69 -23.53
CA THR A 27 19.53 -8.07 -23.24
C THR A 27 19.63 -8.44 -21.75
N GLY A 28 18.54 -8.25 -21.01
CA GLY A 28 18.47 -8.47 -19.58
C GLY A 28 17.21 -9.26 -19.24
N SER A 29 17.38 -10.41 -18.60
CA SER A 29 16.29 -11.24 -18.07
C SER A 29 15.35 -10.37 -17.22
N SER A 30 14.06 -10.33 -17.59
CA SER A 30 13.02 -9.71 -16.77
C SER A 30 12.96 -10.47 -15.45
N ARG A 31 13.36 -9.82 -14.34
CA ARG A 31 13.28 -10.42 -13.02
C ARG A 31 11.84 -10.25 -12.52
N ILE A 32 11.14 -11.38 -12.43
CA ILE A 32 9.84 -11.47 -11.76
C ILE A 32 10.14 -11.65 -10.28
N LEU A 33 9.71 -10.69 -9.46
CA LEU A 33 9.76 -10.82 -8.01
C LEU A 33 8.42 -11.36 -7.52
N GLU A 34 8.44 -12.45 -6.77
CA GLU A 34 7.25 -12.99 -6.11
C GLU A 34 7.22 -12.51 -4.66
N ILE A 35 6.25 -11.65 -4.33
CA ILE A 35 6.07 -11.16 -2.95
C ILE A 35 4.92 -11.93 -2.30
N PRO A 36 5.13 -12.55 -1.12
CA PRO A 36 4.07 -13.24 -0.41
C PRO A 36 3.02 -12.25 0.10
N LEU A 37 1.76 -12.61 -0.06
CA LEU A 37 0.65 -11.92 0.58
C LEU A 37 0.24 -12.66 1.83
N LYS A 38 -0.16 -11.88 2.83
CA LYS A 38 -0.80 -12.44 4.01
C LYS A 38 -2.32 -12.34 3.84
N ASN A 39 -2.96 -13.49 3.88
CA ASN A 39 -4.41 -13.61 3.86
C ASN A 39 -4.95 -13.35 5.28
N SER A 40 -5.70 -12.26 5.42
CA SER A 40 -6.39 -11.88 6.65
C SER A 40 -7.78 -12.50 6.65
N ASN A 41 -7.89 -13.75 7.11
CA ASN A 41 -9.15 -14.46 7.34
C ASN A 41 -10.12 -14.56 6.14
N ASN A 42 -9.59 -14.64 4.91
CA ASN A 42 -10.35 -14.63 3.65
C ASN A 42 -11.15 -13.34 3.38
N GLU A 43 -10.89 -12.25 4.10
CA GLU A 43 -11.58 -10.97 3.92
C GLU A 43 -10.73 -9.94 3.16
N ALA A 44 -9.41 -9.96 3.36
CA ALA A 44 -8.49 -9.06 2.68
C ALA A 44 -7.09 -9.69 2.53
N TYR A 45 -6.33 -9.19 1.55
CA TYR A 45 -4.91 -9.47 1.42
C TYR A 45 -4.11 -8.26 1.91
N SER A 46 -2.99 -8.53 2.56
CA SER A 46 -2.03 -7.52 2.98
C SER A 46 -0.63 -7.85 2.49
N ILE A 47 0.19 -6.81 2.41
CA ILE A 47 1.57 -6.89 1.96
C ILE A 47 2.48 -6.24 3.01
N ALA A 48 3.58 -6.92 3.32
CA ALA A 48 4.63 -6.35 4.14
C ALA A 48 5.54 -5.46 3.28
N LEU A 49 5.83 -4.26 3.75
CA LEU A 49 6.80 -3.38 3.15
C LEU A 49 7.46 -2.49 4.20
N SER A 50 8.51 -1.80 3.77
CA SER A 50 9.05 -0.68 4.52
C SER A 50 8.97 0.62 3.74
N ILE A 51 8.80 1.72 4.48
CA ILE A 51 8.75 3.08 3.96
C ILE A 51 9.81 3.92 4.69
N GLY A 52 10.61 4.65 3.94
CA GLY A 52 11.55 5.64 4.46
C GLY A 52 12.99 5.19 4.64
N THR A 53 13.83 6.17 5.01
CA THR A 53 15.27 6.00 5.26
C THR A 53 15.63 6.61 6.62
N PRO A 54 15.98 5.85 7.67
CA PRO A 54 15.94 4.39 7.73
C PRO A 54 14.53 3.80 7.57
N PRO A 55 14.41 2.51 7.19
CA PRO A 55 13.12 1.85 6.96
C PRO A 55 12.20 1.83 8.20
N GLN A 56 10.93 2.19 7.99
CA GLN A 56 9.82 1.94 8.93
C GLN A 56 8.93 0.84 8.36
N HIS A 57 8.53 -0.15 9.15
CA HIS A 57 7.86 -1.36 8.65
C HIS A 57 6.33 -1.31 8.83
N PHE A 58 5.60 -1.77 7.82
CA PHE A 58 4.14 -1.73 7.77
C PHE A 58 3.57 -3.00 7.10
N GLU A 59 2.33 -3.32 7.47
CA GLU A 59 1.52 -4.32 6.79
C GLU A 59 0.29 -3.63 6.19
N LEU A 60 0.36 -3.31 4.89
CA LEU A 60 -0.68 -2.53 4.22
C LEU A 60 -1.72 -3.44 3.56
N LEU A 61 -2.99 -3.09 3.68
CA LEU A 61 -4.06 -3.78 2.94
C LEU A 61 -3.93 -3.49 1.45
N LEU A 62 -4.14 -4.51 0.63
CA LEU A 62 -4.15 -4.37 -0.82
C LEU A 62 -5.55 -4.01 -1.30
N SER A 63 -5.64 -2.95 -2.09
CA SER A 63 -6.86 -2.60 -2.83
C SER A 63 -6.58 -2.69 -4.32
N THR A 64 -7.49 -3.32 -5.06
CA THR A 64 -7.55 -3.24 -6.53
C THR A 64 -8.67 -2.28 -6.98
N GLY A 65 -9.23 -1.50 -6.04
CA GLY A 65 -10.31 -0.57 -6.31
C GLY A 65 -9.89 0.51 -7.30
N ASN A 66 -10.84 1.04 -8.07
CA ASN A 66 -10.60 2.07 -9.08
C ASN A 66 -10.24 3.46 -8.49
N SER A 67 -9.82 3.52 -7.23
CA SER A 67 -9.69 4.73 -6.42
C SER A 67 -8.37 5.48 -6.62
N SER A 68 -7.27 4.82 -7.01
CA SER A 68 -5.95 5.43 -7.19
C SER A 68 -5.37 6.08 -5.92
N LEU A 69 -5.63 5.52 -4.73
CA LEU A 69 -5.25 6.16 -3.45
C LEU A 69 -4.53 5.17 -2.54
N SER A 70 -3.21 5.08 -2.68
CA SER A 70 -2.35 4.53 -1.64
C SER A 70 -2.24 5.54 -0.48
N TRP A 71 -2.47 5.09 0.76
CA TRP A 71 -2.45 5.96 1.94
C TRP A 71 -1.95 5.27 3.19
N ILE A 72 -1.44 6.07 4.13
CA ILE A 72 -0.93 5.62 5.44
C ILE A 72 -1.28 6.63 6.54
N VAL A 73 -1.47 6.16 7.77
CA VAL A 73 -1.77 7.02 8.91
C VAL A 73 -0.49 7.65 9.47
N SER A 74 -0.48 8.97 9.65
CA SER A 74 0.61 9.66 10.36
C SER A 74 0.63 9.31 11.84
N SER A 75 1.82 9.10 12.39
CA SER A 75 2.09 8.98 13.84
C SER A 75 1.60 10.18 14.65
N THR A 76 1.46 11.34 14.00
CA THR A 76 0.95 12.58 14.61
C THR A 76 -0.48 12.90 14.16
N CYS A 77 -1.24 11.92 13.64
CA CYS A 77 -2.58 12.20 13.15
C CYS A 77 -3.52 12.66 14.28
N PHE A 78 -4.18 13.79 14.08
CA PHE A 78 -5.17 14.33 15.02
C PHE A 78 -6.53 13.60 14.90
N ASN A 79 -7.14 13.24 16.02
CA ASN A 79 -8.40 12.47 16.08
C ASN A 79 -8.40 11.12 15.33
N CYS A 80 -7.24 10.62 14.90
CA CYS A 80 -7.12 9.27 14.35
C CYS A 80 -7.15 8.22 15.46
N ARG A 81 -7.70 7.06 15.16
CA ARG A 81 -7.44 5.87 15.96
C ARG A 81 -6.10 5.28 15.51
N MET A 82 -5.10 5.32 16.39
CA MET A 82 -3.73 4.95 16.04
C MET A 82 -3.61 3.45 15.75
N PRO A 83 -3.06 3.07 14.58
CA PRO A 83 -2.75 1.67 14.31
C PRO A 83 -1.47 1.21 15.02
N VAL A 84 -1.12 -0.07 14.89
CA VAL A 84 0.10 -0.64 15.50
C VAL A 84 1.34 0.06 14.97
N ASN A 85 1.43 0.19 13.65
CA ASN A 85 2.49 0.96 13.00
C ASN A 85 1.89 2.19 12.31
N ALA A 86 2.26 3.38 12.80
CA ALA A 86 1.91 4.66 12.19
C ALA A 86 3.18 5.33 11.67
N TYR A 87 3.08 6.00 10.52
CA TYR A 87 4.24 6.57 9.83
C TYR A 87 4.75 7.85 10.51
N ASP A 88 6.03 7.87 10.86
CA ASP A 88 6.69 9.04 11.44
C ASP A 88 7.56 9.73 10.41
N ILE A 89 7.11 10.91 9.97
CA ILE A 89 7.81 11.73 9.00
C ILE A 89 9.22 12.13 9.48
N ASN A 90 9.44 12.24 10.80
CA ASN A 90 10.72 12.67 11.37
C ASN A 90 11.74 11.52 11.43
N LYS A 91 11.30 10.28 11.22
CA LYS A 91 12.17 9.09 11.19
C LYS A 91 12.66 8.75 9.80
N SER A 92 12.27 9.50 8.77
CA SER A 92 12.72 9.28 7.40
C SER A 92 13.42 10.52 6.85
N THR A 93 14.70 10.38 6.51
CA THR A 93 15.49 11.40 5.82
C THR A 93 15.17 11.50 4.32
N SER A 94 14.45 10.53 3.77
CA SER A 94 13.98 10.53 2.36
C SER A 94 12.54 11.02 2.20
N TYR A 95 11.84 11.28 3.31
CA TYR A 95 10.50 11.85 3.27
C TYR A 95 10.49 13.22 2.61
N THR A 96 9.55 13.44 1.68
CA THR A 96 9.27 14.76 1.11
C THR A 96 7.77 15.01 1.06
N SER A 97 7.33 16.13 1.63
CA SER A 97 5.97 16.65 1.42
C SER A 97 5.88 17.34 0.08
N GLN A 98 4.81 17.05 -0.68
CA GLN A 98 4.52 17.74 -1.94
C GLN A 98 3.73 19.04 -1.73
N GLY A 99 3.41 19.39 -0.47
CA GLY A 99 2.67 20.60 -0.11
C GLY A 99 1.20 20.63 -0.54
N ILE A 100 0.70 19.54 -1.14
CA ILE A 100 -0.68 19.42 -1.60
C ILE A 100 -1.52 18.80 -0.49
N LEU A 101 -2.44 19.59 0.05
CA LEU A 101 -3.44 19.12 1.00
C LEU A 101 -4.66 18.57 0.26
N GLY A 102 -5.25 17.52 0.82
CA GLY A 102 -6.46 16.91 0.31
C GLY A 102 -7.42 16.57 1.43
N THR A 103 -8.61 16.13 1.01
CA THR A 103 -9.60 15.51 1.88
C THR A 103 -10.00 14.19 1.23
N LEU A 104 -9.79 13.08 1.92
CA LEU A 104 -10.09 11.75 1.41
C LEU A 104 -11.09 11.04 2.32
N ASP A 105 -12.08 10.41 1.71
CA ASP A 105 -13.04 9.54 2.37
C ASP A 105 -12.64 8.09 2.12
N ASN A 106 -12.47 7.30 3.18
CA ASN A 106 -12.16 5.87 3.08
C ASN A 106 -13.40 4.96 3.12
N GLY A 107 -14.60 5.54 3.01
CA GLY A 107 -15.91 4.91 3.12
C GLY A 107 -16.50 4.95 4.53
N TYR A 108 -15.69 5.24 5.56
CA TYR A 108 -16.11 5.26 6.98
C TYR A 108 -15.85 6.60 7.66
N SER A 109 -14.78 7.28 7.26
CA SER A 109 -14.37 8.55 7.83
C SER A 109 -13.70 9.40 6.77
N THR A 110 -13.84 10.71 6.93
CA THR A 110 -13.15 11.68 6.10
C THR A 110 -11.88 12.13 6.81
N PHE A 111 -10.78 12.21 6.08
CA PHE A 111 -9.47 12.59 6.60
C PHE A 111 -8.91 13.80 5.86
N THR A 112 -8.28 14.71 6.59
CA THR A 112 -7.33 15.65 6.00
C THR A 112 -6.05 14.91 5.66
N THR A 113 -5.58 15.09 4.44
CA THR A 113 -4.44 14.35 3.89
C THR A 113 -3.39 15.29 3.34
N LEU A 114 -2.15 14.81 3.29
CA LEU A 114 -1.01 15.49 2.69
C LEU A 114 -0.37 14.57 1.66
N LEU A 115 -0.29 15.00 0.40
CA LEU A 115 0.43 14.25 -0.62
C LEU A 115 1.92 14.24 -0.29
N SER A 116 2.47 13.05 -0.19
CA SER A 116 3.82 12.81 0.27
C SER A 116 4.54 11.82 -0.65
N THR A 117 5.86 11.86 -0.62
CA THR A 117 6.72 10.87 -1.27
C THR A 117 7.76 10.33 -0.31
N ASP A 118 8.06 9.04 -0.43
CA ASP A 118 9.17 8.41 0.27
C ASP A 118 9.60 7.12 -0.45
N ASN A 119 10.70 6.51 0.00
CA ASN A 119 11.22 5.24 -0.52
C ASN A 119 10.40 4.07 0.03
N PHE A 120 9.78 3.30 -0.87
CA PHE A 120 9.09 2.05 -0.56
C PHE A 120 9.97 0.88 -0.96
N LYS A 121 9.98 -0.16 -0.12
CA LYS A 121 10.70 -1.41 -0.37
C LYS A 121 9.85 -2.60 0.02
N PHE A 122 9.76 -3.59 -0.87
CA PHE A 122 9.06 -4.84 -0.62
C PHE A 122 10.09 -5.94 -0.42
N GLU A 123 10.22 -6.45 0.80
CA GLU A 123 11.21 -7.49 1.13
C GLU A 123 12.61 -7.18 0.54
N ASP A 124 13.13 -8.06 -0.31
CA ASP A 124 14.44 -7.95 -0.96
C ASP A 124 14.40 -7.18 -2.30
N SER A 125 13.29 -6.49 -2.60
CA SER A 125 13.19 -5.64 -3.79
C SER A 125 14.15 -4.46 -3.73
N SER A 126 14.43 -3.89 -4.89
CA SER A 126 14.98 -2.54 -4.94
C SER A 126 13.98 -1.55 -4.34
N GLU A 127 14.50 -0.52 -3.69
CA GLU A 127 13.72 0.63 -3.23
C GLU A 127 13.18 1.43 -4.42
N SER A 128 12.02 2.06 -4.22
CA SER A 128 11.41 2.96 -5.20
C SER A 128 10.71 4.12 -4.53
N VAL A 129 10.87 5.31 -5.10
CA VAL A 129 10.13 6.49 -4.62
C VAL A 129 8.67 6.32 -5.00
N GLN A 130 7.77 6.39 -4.02
CA GLN A 130 6.32 6.28 -4.24
C GLN A 130 5.61 7.50 -3.69
N TYR A 131 4.52 7.88 -4.36
CA TYR A 131 3.56 8.86 -3.87
C TYR A 131 2.50 8.16 -3.02
N PHE A 132 2.12 8.79 -1.93
CA PHE A 132 1.05 8.31 -1.06
C PHE A 132 0.39 9.48 -0.33
N TRP A 133 -0.85 9.26 0.10
CA TRP A 133 -1.55 10.21 0.95
C TRP A 133 -1.27 9.92 2.42
N LEU A 134 -0.69 10.88 3.11
CA LEU A 134 -0.49 10.81 4.55
C LEU A 134 -1.74 11.34 5.27
N PHE A 135 -2.41 10.52 6.06
CA PHE A 135 -3.57 10.95 6.85
C PHE A 135 -3.08 11.71 8.08
N THR A 136 -3.51 12.96 8.22
CA THR A 136 -3.01 13.90 9.24
C THR A 136 -4.08 14.31 10.25
N GLN A 137 -5.36 14.19 9.88
CA GLN A 137 -6.47 14.42 10.79
C GLN A 137 -7.70 13.62 10.37
N ASN A 138 -8.42 13.02 11.31
CA ASN A 138 -9.75 12.46 11.08
C ASN A 138 -10.82 13.53 11.42
N LEU A 139 -11.77 13.74 10.51
CA LEU A 139 -12.83 14.74 10.63
C LEU A 139 -14.14 14.18 11.25
N ASN A 140 -14.28 12.85 11.38
CA ASN A 140 -15.55 12.18 11.72
C ASN A 140 -15.37 11.10 12.83
N TYR A 141 -14.73 11.43 13.96
CA TYR A 141 -14.48 10.49 15.07
C TYR A 141 -15.76 9.82 15.63
N PRO A 142 -15.76 8.51 15.97
CA PRO A 142 -14.66 7.53 15.89
C PRO A 142 -14.60 6.77 14.55
N GLY A 143 -13.41 6.69 13.95
CA GLY A 143 -13.12 5.88 12.76
C GLY A 143 -12.52 4.48 13.07
N GLN A 144 -12.39 3.64 12.04
CA GLN A 144 -11.76 2.31 12.13
C GLN A 144 -10.22 2.37 12.24
N ILE A 145 -9.59 1.29 12.75
CA ILE A 145 -8.13 1.12 12.73
C ILE A 145 -7.72 0.39 11.46
N ILE A 146 -6.96 1.06 10.59
CA ILE A 146 -6.20 0.42 9.51
C ILE A 146 -4.85 1.16 9.41
N GLU A 147 -3.74 0.43 9.29
CA GLU A 147 -2.40 1.00 9.12
C GLU A 147 -2.30 1.87 7.86
N GLY A 148 -2.76 1.29 6.75
CA GLY A 148 -2.81 1.93 5.44
C GLY A 148 -3.34 1.00 4.37
N VAL A 149 -3.45 1.53 3.16
CA VAL A 149 -3.83 0.79 1.95
C VAL A 149 -2.80 1.06 0.87
N LEU A 150 -2.40 0.02 0.16
CA LEU A 150 -1.66 0.10 -1.09
C LEU A 150 -2.61 -0.19 -2.26
N ASP A 151 -2.84 0.80 -3.11
CA ASP A 151 -3.72 0.70 -4.27
C ASP A 151 -2.94 0.25 -5.52
N LEU A 152 -3.34 -0.89 -6.09
CA LEU A 152 -2.74 -1.50 -7.28
C LEU A 152 -3.39 -1.02 -8.59
N GLY A 153 -4.30 -0.05 -8.54
CA GLY A 153 -5.09 0.43 -9.68
C GLY A 153 -4.28 0.92 -10.89
N LEU A 154 -4.86 0.74 -12.08
CA LEU A 154 -4.26 1.07 -13.38
C LEU A 154 -4.19 2.59 -13.67
N ASN A 155 -5.00 3.39 -12.97
CA ASN A 155 -5.12 4.84 -13.16
C ASN A 155 -4.48 5.65 -12.03
N ASN A 156 -3.45 5.08 -11.38
CA ASN A 156 -2.69 5.81 -10.37
C ASN A 156 -2.22 7.13 -10.96
N LEU A 157 -2.71 8.23 -10.38
CA LEU A 157 -2.42 9.61 -10.78
C LEU A 157 -0.93 9.74 -11.07
N GLY A 158 -0.56 9.78 -12.36
CA GLY A 158 0.68 10.33 -12.89
C GLY A 158 2.05 9.83 -12.42
N TYR A 159 2.18 8.99 -11.39
CA TYR A 159 3.48 8.79 -10.75
C TYR A 159 3.89 7.31 -10.68
N PRO A 160 5.18 6.99 -10.91
CA PRO A 160 5.62 5.65 -11.21
C PRO A 160 5.61 4.78 -9.96
N LEU A 161 4.49 4.11 -9.71
CA LEU A 161 4.60 2.77 -9.18
C LEU A 161 5.44 1.97 -10.18
N LEU A 162 6.46 1.27 -9.69
CA LEU A 162 7.21 0.25 -10.44
C LEU A 162 6.29 -0.85 -11.03
N LEU A 163 4.99 -0.75 -10.79
CA LEU A 163 3.93 -1.69 -11.08
C LEU A 163 3.23 -1.46 -12.43
N ARG A 164 3.69 -0.49 -13.24
CA ARG A 164 3.00 -0.11 -14.48
C ARG A 164 2.85 -1.24 -15.51
N ASN A 165 3.70 -2.27 -15.47
CA ASN A 165 3.61 -3.40 -16.38
C ASN A 165 3.83 -4.72 -15.61
N CYS A 166 2.80 -5.56 -15.54
CA CYS A 166 2.78 -6.90 -14.95
C CYS A 166 2.65 -6.97 -13.42
N ILE A 167 1.49 -6.59 -12.89
CA ILE A 167 0.94 -7.26 -11.70
C ILE A 167 0.10 -8.43 -12.21
N MET A 168 0.57 -9.66 -11.99
CA MET A 168 -0.26 -10.86 -12.11
C MET A 168 -0.52 -11.35 -10.70
N ILE A 169 -1.78 -11.28 -10.26
CA ILE A 169 -2.24 -11.91 -9.02
C ILE A 169 -2.67 -13.33 -9.41
N GLU A 170 -1.90 -14.33 -9.01
CA GLU A 170 -2.34 -15.74 -9.08
C GLU A 170 -3.05 -16.03 -7.75
N LEU A 171 -4.38 -16.17 -7.82
CA LEU A 171 -5.27 -16.57 -6.72
C LEU A 171 -5.48 -18.08 -6.70
#